data_AF-G0PBS9-F1
#
_entry.id   AF-G0PBS9-F1
#
_cell.length_a   1.000
_cell.length_b   1.000
_cell.length_c   1.000
_cell.angle_alpha   90.00
_cell.angle_beta   90.00
_cell.angle_gamma   90.00
#
_symmetry.space_group_name_H-M   'P 1'
#
loop_
_entity.id
_entity.type
_entity.pdbx_description
1 polymer ?
#
loop_
_entity_poly.entity_id
_entity_poly.type
_entity_poly.pdbx_seq_one_letter_code
_entity_poly.pdbx_strand_id
1 'polypeptide(L)'
;MSSSRIIRASKGEIIKMTSALGDPMMDRRLNWPSTALFNTISNNIDGEGLAPSVKRSIELGMEQENHVSFFKTFLSLTHLFSFQVCCSCDSDCSTNANCECLKMARLMNETFGGDLIVHGQPIDNPASDEKKMYWDKPRFVCGPRCTCRKDCSLNAIQNIDMNQTKKFEILRTDGKGFCLYANFDADEGTPIASFNGELVGPGEVKKDMDVHQYSLQVIANDDPFWRVLSKCKSMDKEYKDQLKKAYRSTVFVNPLKKGNFTRMTSHSCDPNMEILRVFQGGVSPADLRVIFVATKAIKAGDELTFNYGDDYVEEHLGTCLCDKCKEERRRSNKRKIEDTTRVLRSQAKKQCT
;
A
#
# COMPACT_ATOMS: atom_id res chain seq x y z
N MET A 1 2.50 -5.86 -30.45
CA MET A 1 3.13 -4.52 -30.44
C MET A 1 3.36 -4.12 -29.00
N SER A 2 4.57 -3.68 -28.63
CA SER A 2 4.79 -3.15 -27.28
C SER A 2 4.08 -1.81 -27.16
N SER A 3 3.01 -1.74 -26.37
CA SER A 3 2.47 -0.45 -25.93
C SER A 3 3.60 0.34 -25.29
N SER A 4 3.81 1.59 -25.70
CA SER A 4 4.66 2.51 -24.95
C SER A 4 4.09 2.62 -23.54
N ARG A 5 4.94 2.42 -22.52
CA ARG A 5 4.52 2.61 -21.13
C ARG A 5 4.30 4.09 -20.85
N ILE A 6 3.17 4.41 -20.24
CA ILE A 6 2.81 5.78 -19.88
C ILE A 6 3.66 6.22 -18.67
N ILE A 7 3.78 5.34 -17.67
CA ILE A 7 4.53 5.61 -16.45
C ILE A 7 5.95 5.08 -16.59
N ARG A 8 6.94 5.95 -16.43
CA ARG A 8 8.35 5.56 -16.47
C ARG A 8 8.69 4.70 -15.26
N ALA A 9 9.32 3.55 -15.51
CA ALA A 9 9.83 2.67 -14.47
C ALA A 9 11.15 3.22 -13.91
N SER A 10 11.18 3.48 -12.60
CA SER A 10 12.41 3.79 -11.87
C SER A 10 12.88 2.55 -11.12
N LYS A 11 14.19 2.26 -11.14
CA LYS A 11 14.79 1.10 -10.47
C LYS A 11 14.77 1.28 -8.95
N GLY A 12 14.25 0.29 -8.22
CA GLY A 12 14.26 0.27 -6.75
C GLY A 12 15.56 -0.26 -6.14
N GLU A 13 15.75 -0.04 -4.83
CA GLU A 13 16.84 -0.64 -4.05
C GLU A 13 16.63 -2.15 -3.90
N ILE A 14 17.66 -2.95 -4.18
CA ILE A 14 17.61 -4.40 -3.98
C ILE A 14 18.01 -4.71 -2.54
N ILE A 15 17.05 -5.13 -1.72
CA ILE A 15 17.31 -5.66 -0.38
C ILE A 15 17.86 -7.09 -0.50
N LYS A 16 18.91 -7.40 0.26
CA LYS A 16 19.49 -8.75 0.30
C LYS A 16 18.48 -9.71 0.94
N MET A 17 18.19 -10.80 0.22
CA MET A 17 17.41 -11.92 0.74
C MET A 17 18.36 -13.00 1.26
N THR A 18 18.13 -13.48 2.48
CA THR A 18 18.89 -14.56 3.11
C THR A 18 17.95 -15.73 3.41
N SER A 19 18.45 -16.95 3.27
CA SER A 19 17.70 -18.18 3.59
C SER A 19 18.56 -19.05 4.51
N ALA A 20 17.94 -19.58 5.57
CA ALA A 20 18.56 -20.46 6.55
C ALA A 20 17.50 -21.46 7.05
N LEU A 21 17.20 -22.45 6.20
CA LEU A 21 16.23 -23.51 6.47
C LEU A 21 16.92 -24.72 7.11
N GLY A 22 16.13 -25.63 7.68
CA GLY A 22 16.63 -26.88 8.26
C GLY A 22 17.27 -27.84 7.23
N ASP A 23 16.94 -27.68 5.94
CA ASP A 23 17.62 -28.35 4.82
C ASP A 23 18.44 -27.32 4.01
N PRO A 24 19.78 -27.33 4.10
CA PRO A 24 20.66 -26.44 3.34
C PRO A 24 20.56 -26.61 1.81
N MET A 25 19.98 -27.69 1.30
CA MET A 25 19.68 -27.82 -0.13
C MET A 25 18.61 -26.81 -0.55
N MET A 26 17.59 -26.58 0.28
CA MET A 26 16.52 -25.63 0.00
C MET A 26 16.99 -24.17 0.01
N ASP A 27 18.06 -23.85 0.74
CA ASP A 27 18.67 -22.51 0.78
C ASP A 27 19.38 -22.11 -0.51
N ARG A 28 19.73 -23.07 -1.37
CA ARG A 28 20.33 -22.79 -2.69
C ARG A 28 19.35 -21.99 -3.55
N ARG A 29 19.81 -20.88 -4.13
CA ARG A 29 18.98 -19.95 -4.93
C ARG A 29 18.21 -20.59 -6.08
N LEU A 30 18.71 -21.69 -6.64
CA LEU A 30 18.06 -22.49 -7.68
C LEU A 30 16.79 -23.22 -7.19
N ASN A 31 16.68 -23.45 -5.88
CA ASN A 31 15.56 -24.11 -5.19
C ASN A 31 14.65 -23.10 -4.46
N TRP A 32 14.81 -21.80 -4.72
CA TRP A 32 13.88 -20.79 -4.24
C TRP A 32 12.60 -20.80 -5.10
N PRO A 33 11.44 -20.44 -4.55
CA PRO A 33 10.23 -20.25 -5.35
C PRO A 33 10.48 -19.28 -6.51
N SER A 34 9.87 -19.55 -7.67
CA SER A 34 9.92 -18.65 -8.83
C SER A 34 9.47 -17.23 -8.47
N THR A 35 8.46 -17.12 -7.60
CA THR A 35 7.92 -15.87 -7.05
C THR A 35 8.89 -15.09 -6.16
N ALA A 36 10.06 -15.63 -5.80
CA ALA A 36 11.15 -14.91 -5.14
C ALA A 36 12.01 -14.09 -6.13
N LEU A 37 11.87 -14.31 -7.44
CA LEU A 37 12.64 -13.63 -8.49
C LEU A 37 11.78 -12.58 -9.21
N PHE A 38 12.04 -11.30 -8.92
CA PHE A 38 11.30 -10.16 -9.47
C PHE A 38 12.24 -8.97 -9.73
N ASN A 39 11.80 -8.02 -10.57
CA ASN A 39 12.54 -6.78 -10.82
C ASN A 39 12.11 -5.68 -9.85
N THR A 40 13.07 -5.06 -9.15
CA THR A 40 12.74 -4.02 -8.17
C THR A 40 12.43 -2.67 -8.83
N ILE A 41 11.28 -2.08 -8.50
CA ILE A 41 10.85 -0.74 -8.93
C ILE A 41 10.58 0.17 -7.72
N SER A 42 10.78 1.48 -7.86
CA SER A 42 10.55 2.46 -6.78
C SER A 42 9.24 3.26 -6.92
N ASN A 43 8.44 2.99 -7.94
CA ASN A 43 7.12 3.58 -8.17
C ASN A 43 6.21 2.57 -8.87
N ASN A 44 4.89 2.74 -8.72
CA ASN A 44 3.91 2.05 -9.56
C ASN A 44 4.15 2.35 -11.05
N ILE A 45 3.89 1.38 -11.92
CA ILE A 45 4.04 1.50 -13.38
C ILE A 45 2.82 0.93 -14.09
N ASP A 46 2.52 1.35 -15.31
CA ASP A 46 1.38 0.81 -16.05
C ASP A 46 1.65 -0.61 -16.53
N GLY A 47 0.64 -1.47 -16.37
CA GLY A 47 0.64 -2.89 -16.75
C GLY A 47 -0.48 -3.25 -17.73
N GLU A 48 -0.76 -4.54 -17.83
CA GLU A 48 -1.72 -5.10 -18.78
C GLU A 48 -3.17 -5.04 -18.26
N GLY A 49 -4.14 -5.26 -19.15
CA GLY A 49 -5.58 -5.30 -18.84
C GLY A 49 -6.23 -4.01 -18.32
N LEU A 50 -5.50 -2.91 -18.13
CA LEU A 50 -6.05 -1.63 -17.71
C LEU A 50 -7.10 -1.10 -18.70
N ALA A 51 -8.24 -0.63 -18.17
CA ALA A 51 -9.30 -0.03 -18.95
C ALA A 51 -8.81 1.23 -19.72
N PRO A 52 -9.34 1.54 -20.92
CA PRO A 52 -8.93 2.72 -21.69
C PRO A 52 -9.10 4.04 -20.93
N SER A 53 -10.15 4.16 -20.11
CA SER A 53 -10.38 5.30 -19.21
C SER A 53 -9.29 5.46 -18.17
N VAL A 54 -8.79 4.36 -17.58
CA VAL A 54 -7.69 4.38 -16.62
C VAL A 54 -6.43 4.89 -17.30
N LYS A 55 -6.06 4.31 -18.46
CA LYS A 55 -4.89 4.76 -19.23
C LYS A 55 -4.97 6.24 -19.60
N ARG A 56 -6.08 6.69 -20.21
CA ARG A 56 -6.29 8.10 -20.57
C ARG A 56 -6.30 9.02 -19.35
N SER A 57 -6.80 8.57 -18.19
CA SER A 57 -6.72 9.36 -16.95
C SER A 57 -5.30 9.47 -16.39
N ILE A 58 -4.40 8.54 -16.69
CA ILE A 58 -2.98 8.60 -16.32
C ILE A 58 -2.22 9.53 -17.30
N GLU A 59 -2.59 9.53 -18.58
CA GLU A 59 -2.04 10.41 -19.64
C GLU A 59 -2.48 11.88 -19.52
N LEU A 60 -3.72 12.12 -19.07
CA LEU A 60 -4.23 13.46 -18.72
C LEU A 60 -3.75 13.90 -17.33
N GLY A 61 -3.46 12.92 -16.45
CA GLY A 61 -2.43 13.11 -15.45
C GLY A 61 -1.06 13.27 -16.12
N MET A 62 -0.03 13.72 -15.39
CA MET A 62 1.29 14.05 -15.95
C MET A 62 1.33 15.23 -16.95
N GLU A 63 0.28 15.50 -17.75
CA GLU A 63 0.11 16.74 -18.51
C GLU A 63 0.14 17.96 -17.57
N GLN A 64 1.01 18.94 -17.86
CA GLN A 64 1.31 20.02 -16.92
C GLN A 64 0.10 20.91 -16.61
N GLU A 65 -0.72 21.22 -17.63
CA GLU A 65 -1.94 22.01 -17.53
C GLU A 65 -3.00 21.43 -16.58
N ASN A 66 -3.01 20.10 -16.40
CA ASN A 66 -3.89 19.39 -15.47
C ASN A 66 -3.30 19.24 -14.06
N HIS A 67 -2.06 19.70 -13.84
CA HIS A 67 -1.33 19.51 -12.59
C HIS A 67 -0.83 20.78 -11.90
N VAL A 68 -0.19 21.72 -12.61
CA VAL A 68 0.54 22.88 -12.05
C VAL A 68 0.28 24.13 -12.91
N SER A 69 0.14 25.32 -12.31
CA SER A 69 0.23 26.56 -13.08
C SER A 69 1.66 26.77 -13.59
N PHE A 70 1.86 26.81 -14.91
CA PHE A 70 3.01 27.53 -15.45
C PHE A 70 2.72 29.03 -15.52
N PHE A 71 3.78 29.83 -15.60
CA PHE A 71 3.80 31.28 -15.33
C PHE A 71 2.71 32.10 -16.07
N LYS A 72 2.16 33.10 -15.36
CA LYS A 72 1.44 34.24 -15.96
C LYS A 72 2.41 35.12 -16.77
N THR A 73 2.73 34.74 -18.00
CA THR A 73 3.42 35.65 -18.93
C THR A 73 2.95 35.44 -20.37
N PHE A 74 2.45 36.52 -20.96
CA PHE A 74 1.99 36.68 -22.34
C PHE A 74 0.68 35.97 -22.77
N LEU A 75 -0.35 36.81 -22.95
CA LEU A 75 -1.53 36.65 -23.82
C LEU A 75 -2.33 35.32 -23.75
N SER A 76 -3.10 35.13 -22.68
CA SER A 76 -4.54 34.86 -22.85
C SER A 76 -5.35 35.22 -21.60
N LEU A 77 -6.43 35.98 -21.78
CA LEU A 77 -7.38 36.34 -20.72
C LEU A 77 -8.42 35.24 -20.42
N THR A 78 -8.34 34.07 -21.08
CA THR A 78 -9.34 32.99 -20.96
C THR A 78 -8.95 31.84 -20.02
N HIS A 79 -7.70 31.76 -19.54
CA HIS A 79 -7.21 30.65 -18.70
C HIS A 79 -7.14 30.97 -17.19
N LEU A 80 -7.96 31.90 -16.70
CA LEU A 80 -8.18 32.00 -15.25
C LEU A 80 -9.09 30.84 -14.79
N PHE A 81 -8.69 30.17 -13.70
CA PHE A 81 -9.48 29.20 -12.92
C PHE A 81 -9.55 27.73 -13.38
N SER A 82 -8.48 27.17 -13.99
CA SER A 82 -8.27 25.71 -13.96
C SER A 82 -7.92 25.23 -12.54
N PHE A 83 -8.60 24.18 -12.05
CA PHE A 83 -8.33 23.55 -10.75
C PHE A 83 -7.02 22.77 -10.83
N GLN A 84 -6.06 23.17 -10.00
CA GLN A 84 -4.76 22.53 -9.89
C GLN A 84 -4.76 21.50 -8.77
N VAL A 85 -4.00 20.42 -8.97
CA VAL A 85 -3.88 19.33 -7.98
C VAL A 85 -2.54 19.40 -7.23
N CYS A 86 -1.48 19.87 -7.90
CA CYS A 86 -0.23 20.26 -7.26
C CYS A 86 -0.24 21.74 -6.89
N CYS A 87 0.47 22.08 -5.83
CA CYS A 87 0.69 23.46 -5.43
C CYS A 87 1.94 24.07 -6.05
N SER A 88 1.93 25.39 -6.16
CA SER A 88 3.09 26.22 -6.52
C SER A 88 3.53 27.14 -5.36
N CYS A 89 3.46 26.64 -4.12
CA CYS A 89 3.68 27.43 -2.91
C CYS A 89 5.16 27.54 -2.52
N ASP A 90 5.65 28.72 -2.17
CA ASP A 90 7.00 28.89 -1.57
C ASP A 90 7.03 28.63 -0.04
N SER A 91 5.87 28.66 0.61
CA SER A 91 5.69 28.41 2.04
C SER A 91 5.35 26.93 2.34
N ASP A 92 5.36 26.54 3.63
CA ASP A 92 4.95 25.20 4.02
C ASP A 92 3.45 24.97 3.76
N CYS A 93 3.15 23.93 2.98
CA CYS A 93 1.80 23.64 2.53
C CYS A 93 0.86 23.16 3.63
N SER A 94 1.34 22.65 4.76
CA SER A 94 0.49 22.17 5.86
C SER A 94 -0.22 23.31 6.60
N THR A 95 0.39 24.50 6.64
CA THR A 95 -0.15 25.70 7.30
C THR A 95 -0.74 26.71 6.32
N ASN A 96 -0.32 26.69 5.05
CA ASN A 96 -0.85 27.58 4.02
C ASN A 96 -2.27 27.18 3.56
N ALA A 97 -3.30 27.82 4.11
CA ALA A 97 -4.70 27.61 3.73
C ALA A 97 -5.01 27.86 2.23
N ASN A 98 -4.16 28.59 1.51
CA ASN A 98 -4.31 28.80 0.07
C ASN A 98 -3.70 27.66 -0.77
N CYS A 99 -2.92 26.74 -0.20
CA CYS A 99 -2.30 25.65 -0.93
C CYS A 99 -3.33 24.67 -1.55
N GLU A 100 -3.17 24.38 -2.84
CA GLU A 100 -3.98 23.46 -3.64
C GLU A 100 -3.98 22.05 -3.04
N CYS A 101 -2.80 21.56 -2.63
CA CYS A 101 -2.65 20.26 -2.01
C CYS A 101 -3.34 20.18 -0.63
N LEU A 102 -3.29 21.26 0.17
CA LEU A 102 -3.98 21.29 1.47
C LEU A 102 -5.50 21.37 1.29
N LYS A 103 -5.97 22.15 0.30
CA LYS A 103 -7.39 22.18 -0.08
C LYS A 103 -7.88 20.81 -0.52
N MET A 104 -7.10 20.07 -1.32
CA MET A 104 -7.42 18.69 -1.71
C MET A 104 -7.41 17.73 -0.51
N ALA A 105 -6.42 17.82 0.38
CA ALA A 105 -6.34 16.97 1.56
C ALA A 105 -7.52 17.20 2.53
N ARG A 106 -7.91 18.48 2.76
CA ARG A 106 -9.12 18.84 3.50
C ARG A 106 -10.38 18.33 2.80
N LEU A 107 -10.49 18.47 1.47
CA LEU A 107 -11.61 17.96 0.69
C LEU A 107 -11.78 16.43 0.81
N MET A 108 -10.68 15.68 0.88
CA MET A 108 -10.71 14.24 1.15
C MET A 108 -11.15 13.95 2.59
N ASN A 109 -10.58 14.64 3.59
CA ASN A 109 -10.98 14.54 4.99
C ASN A 109 -12.48 14.81 5.19
N GLU A 110 -13.01 15.91 4.66
CA GLU A 110 -14.44 16.26 4.69
C GLU A 110 -15.35 15.25 3.97
N THR A 111 -14.83 14.46 3.04
CA THR A 111 -15.63 13.52 2.23
C THR A 111 -15.59 12.10 2.78
N PHE A 112 -14.48 11.71 3.41
CA PHE A 112 -14.16 10.32 3.79
C PHE A 112 -13.73 10.13 5.25
N GLY A 113 -13.37 11.19 5.99
CA GLY A 113 -12.89 11.09 7.37
C GLY A 113 -11.50 10.47 7.51
N GLY A 114 -10.64 10.63 6.49
CA GLY A 114 -9.21 10.31 6.56
C GLY A 114 -8.39 11.56 6.89
N ASP A 115 -7.55 11.51 7.92
CA ASP A 115 -6.85 12.69 8.44
C ASP A 115 -5.71 13.19 7.56
N LEU A 116 -5.27 14.43 7.83
CA LEU A 116 -4.14 15.03 7.14
C LEU A 116 -2.86 14.30 7.53
N ILE A 117 -2.07 13.88 6.53
CA ILE A 117 -0.73 13.31 6.77
C ILE A 117 0.27 14.46 6.78
N VAL A 118 0.93 14.68 7.91
CA VAL A 118 1.95 15.72 8.11
C VAL A 118 3.26 15.08 8.54
N HIS A 119 4.37 15.55 7.98
CA HIS A 119 5.70 14.99 8.26
C HIS A 119 6.05 15.08 9.75
N GLY A 120 6.54 13.98 10.32
CA GLY A 120 6.90 13.91 11.74
C GLY A 120 5.71 13.93 12.71
N GLN A 121 4.46 13.78 12.23
CA GLN A 121 3.29 13.56 13.07
C GLN A 121 2.83 12.10 12.95
N PRO A 122 2.37 11.47 14.04
CA PRO A 122 1.82 10.13 13.98
C PRO A 122 0.55 10.13 13.12
N ILE A 123 0.46 9.15 12.23
CA ILE A 123 -0.69 8.96 11.36
C ILE A 123 -1.75 8.16 12.13
N ASP A 124 -2.86 8.79 12.50
CA ASP A 124 -4.01 8.03 13.00
C ASP A 124 -4.57 7.15 11.86
N ASN A 125 -4.44 5.85 12.04
CA ASN A 125 -4.97 4.84 11.13
C ASN A 125 -5.27 3.59 11.97
N PRO A 126 -6.36 3.63 12.76
CA PRO A 126 -6.69 2.52 13.64
C PRO A 126 -7.00 1.31 12.76
N ALA A 127 -6.41 0.17 13.13
CA ALA A 127 -6.60 -1.10 12.43
C ALA A 127 -8.06 -1.26 12.06
N SER A 128 -8.32 -1.42 10.76
CA SER A 128 -9.63 -1.13 10.19
C SER A 128 -10.70 -1.98 10.86
N ASP A 129 -11.57 -1.32 11.62
CA ASP A 129 -12.86 -1.85 12.09
C ASP A 129 -13.47 -2.70 10.97
N GLU A 130 -13.67 -4.01 11.20
CA GLU A 130 -13.65 -5.12 10.21
C GLU A 130 -14.52 -4.93 8.95
N LYS A 131 -15.39 -3.93 8.96
CA LYS A 131 -16.32 -3.50 7.90
C LYS A 131 -15.79 -2.38 7.00
N LYS A 132 -14.58 -1.85 7.25
CA LYS A 132 -13.97 -0.74 6.50
C LYS A 132 -12.72 -1.22 5.79
N MET A 133 -12.56 -0.82 4.55
CA MET A 133 -11.42 -1.19 3.72
C MET A 133 -10.39 -0.06 3.70
N TYR A 134 -9.11 -0.37 3.53
CA TYR A 134 -8.02 0.61 3.57
C TYR A 134 -8.09 1.72 2.51
N TRP A 135 -8.95 1.53 1.49
CA TRP A 135 -9.26 2.53 0.48
C TRP A 135 -10.39 3.49 0.85
N ASP A 136 -11.16 3.24 1.91
CA ASP A 136 -12.34 4.04 2.30
C ASP A 136 -11.98 5.44 2.83
N LYS A 137 -10.79 5.58 3.41
CA LYS A 137 -10.23 6.84 3.94
C LYS A 137 -9.01 7.31 3.14
N PRO A 138 -9.15 7.64 1.84
CA PRO A 138 -8.03 8.13 1.05
C PRO A 138 -7.53 9.47 1.59
N ARG A 139 -6.21 9.65 1.60
CA ARG A 139 -5.54 10.88 2.08
C ARG A 139 -4.76 11.50 0.93
N PHE A 140 -4.44 12.79 1.03
CA PHE A 140 -3.69 13.51 -0.01
C PHE A 140 -2.47 14.20 0.58
N VAL A 141 -1.36 14.14 -0.15
CA VAL A 141 -0.07 14.77 0.19
C VAL A 141 0.51 15.49 -1.03
N CYS A 142 1.40 16.45 -0.79
CA CYS A 142 2.26 17.01 -1.84
C CYS A 142 3.05 15.88 -2.51
N GLY A 143 3.48 16.08 -3.76
CA GLY A 143 4.20 15.08 -4.53
C GLY A 143 5.26 15.67 -5.46
N PRO A 144 5.97 14.84 -6.25
CA PRO A 144 7.15 15.24 -7.02
C PRO A 144 6.94 16.35 -8.07
N ARG A 145 5.69 16.67 -8.43
CA ARG A 145 5.32 17.76 -9.34
C ARG A 145 4.96 19.09 -8.63
N CYS A 146 4.92 19.12 -7.30
CA CYS A 146 4.74 20.36 -6.54
C CYS A 146 6.06 21.15 -6.53
N THR A 147 6.00 22.49 -6.59
CA THR A 147 7.21 23.34 -6.52
C THR A 147 7.54 23.78 -5.08
N CYS A 148 6.80 23.30 -4.09
CA CYS A 148 7.04 23.62 -2.69
C CYS A 148 8.40 23.11 -2.18
N ARG A 149 8.88 23.71 -1.09
CA ARG A 149 10.15 23.35 -0.43
C ARG A 149 10.28 21.84 -0.21
N LYS A 150 11.50 21.31 -0.35
CA LYS A 150 11.78 19.86 -0.28
C LYS A 150 11.48 19.24 1.08
N ASP A 151 11.46 20.04 2.13
CA ASP A 151 11.13 19.71 3.51
C ASP A 151 9.70 20.17 3.88
N CYS A 152 8.82 20.34 2.88
CA CYS A 152 7.41 20.68 3.09
C CYS A 152 6.71 19.59 3.90
N SER A 153 6.11 19.99 5.02
CA SER A 153 5.46 19.07 5.96
C SER A 153 4.29 18.30 5.33
N LEU A 154 3.65 18.83 4.28
CA LEU A 154 2.60 18.11 3.54
C LEU A 154 3.14 17.12 2.48
N ASN A 155 4.46 17.05 2.24
CA ASN A 155 5.08 15.98 1.42
C ASN A 155 5.50 14.78 2.31
N ALA A 156 4.65 14.42 3.26
CA ALA A 156 5.00 13.59 4.42
C ALA A 156 5.60 12.22 4.09
N ILE A 157 5.27 11.64 2.93
CA ILE A 157 5.70 10.30 2.51
C ILE A 157 6.97 10.27 1.65
N GLN A 158 7.58 11.41 1.35
CA GLN A 158 8.70 11.51 0.39
C GLN A 158 9.91 10.63 0.70
N ASN A 159 10.18 10.35 1.97
CA ASN A 159 11.39 9.64 2.43
C ASN A 159 11.13 8.18 2.83
N ILE A 160 9.89 7.67 2.79
CA ILE A 160 9.57 6.32 3.29
C ILE A 160 10.26 5.23 2.46
N ASP A 161 10.49 5.49 1.17
CA ASP A 161 11.14 4.58 0.24
C ASP A 161 12.67 4.77 0.18
N MET A 162 13.30 5.58 1.04
CA MET A 162 14.75 5.82 1.04
C MET A 162 15.51 4.91 2.01
N ASN A 163 16.77 4.57 1.66
CA ASN A 163 17.71 3.79 2.47
C ASN A 163 17.16 2.39 2.84
N GLN A 164 16.43 1.77 1.91
CA GLN A 164 15.71 0.51 2.14
C GLN A 164 16.66 -0.59 2.63
N THR A 165 17.85 -0.68 2.02
CA THR A 165 18.94 -1.61 2.38
C THR A 165 19.51 -1.44 3.79
N LYS A 166 19.28 -0.30 4.45
CA LYS A 166 19.65 -0.08 5.87
C LYS A 166 18.50 -0.36 6.83
N LYS A 167 17.26 -0.19 6.37
CA LYS A 167 16.05 -0.27 7.20
C LYS A 167 15.43 -1.66 7.27
N PHE A 168 15.65 -2.54 6.28
CA PHE A 168 14.99 -3.85 6.27
C PHE A 168 15.93 -4.99 5.90
N GLU A 169 15.58 -6.18 6.40
CA GLU A 169 16.15 -7.46 5.99
C GLU A 169 15.03 -8.39 5.48
N ILE A 170 15.34 -9.29 4.56
CA ILE A 170 14.41 -10.33 4.10
C ILE A 170 15.00 -11.69 4.45
N LEU A 171 14.32 -12.45 5.31
CA LEU A 171 14.77 -13.75 5.80
C LEU A 171 13.75 -14.85 5.48
N ARG A 172 14.24 -16.03 5.14
CA ARG A 172 13.45 -17.28 5.11
C ARG A 172 14.06 -18.30 6.06
N THR A 173 13.37 -18.57 7.15
CA THR A 173 13.84 -19.42 8.26
C THR A 173 12.81 -20.47 8.72
N ASP A 174 11.52 -20.27 8.41
CA ASP A 174 10.45 -21.20 8.77
C ASP A 174 9.51 -21.51 7.58
N GLY A 175 8.36 -22.13 7.85
CA GLY A 175 7.37 -22.51 6.85
C GLY A 175 6.60 -21.35 6.19
N LYS A 176 6.84 -20.09 6.56
CA LYS A 176 6.15 -18.93 5.95
C LYS A 176 6.74 -18.47 4.61
N GLY A 177 7.94 -18.93 4.26
CA GLY A 177 8.68 -18.43 3.10
C GLY A 177 9.54 -17.22 3.47
N PHE A 178 9.66 -16.25 2.56
CA PHE A 178 10.43 -15.02 2.81
C PHE A 178 9.58 -13.98 3.54
N CYS A 179 10.01 -13.61 4.75
CA CYS A 179 9.40 -12.60 5.59
C CYS A 179 10.29 -11.34 5.63
N LEU A 180 9.66 -10.18 5.83
CA LEU A 180 10.31 -8.88 5.96
C LEU A 180 10.53 -8.53 7.43
N TYR A 181 11.72 -8.03 7.78
CA TYR A 181 12.09 -7.64 9.15
C TYR A 181 12.59 -6.19 9.20
N ALA A 182 12.36 -5.51 10.32
CA ALA A 182 12.84 -4.15 10.57
C ALA A 182 14.24 -4.12 11.18
N ASN A 183 15.09 -3.19 10.72
CA ASN A 183 16.39 -2.85 11.30
C ASN A 183 16.38 -1.44 11.92
N PHE A 184 15.21 -1.00 12.38
CA PHE A 184 14.97 0.31 13.01
C PHE A 184 13.84 0.20 14.04
N ASP A 185 13.79 1.17 14.94
CA ASP A 185 12.65 1.40 15.81
C ASP A 185 11.68 2.41 15.17
N ALA A 186 10.38 2.18 15.29
CA ALA A 186 9.34 3.12 14.90
C ALA A 186 8.15 3.08 15.86
N ASP A 187 7.58 4.25 16.14
CA ASP A 187 6.39 4.37 16.97
C ASP A 187 5.11 4.13 16.14
N GLU A 188 3.99 3.91 16.84
CA GLU A 188 2.65 3.81 16.23
C GLU A 188 2.32 5.05 15.39
N GLY A 189 1.65 4.85 14.26
CA GLY A 189 1.37 5.89 13.28
C GLY A 189 2.55 6.27 12.37
N THR A 190 3.73 5.64 12.50
CA THR A 190 4.86 5.91 11.59
C THR A 190 4.62 5.28 10.20
N PRO A 191 4.67 6.05 9.09
CA PRO A 191 4.66 5.47 7.74
C PRO A 191 6.00 4.80 7.40
N ILE A 192 5.94 3.52 7.03
CA ILE A 192 7.11 2.62 6.96
C ILE A 192 7.72 2.54 5.56
N ALA A 193 6.90 2.18 4.56
CA ALA A 193 7.29 1.95 3.18
C ALA A 193 6.06 1.95 2.26
N SER A 194 6.26 2.21 0.95
CA SER A 194 5.19 2.01 -0.04
C SER A 194 5.13 0.56 -0.54
N PHE A 195 3.96 0.16 -1.05
CA PHE A 195 3.77 -1.05 -1.85
C PHE A 195 3.66 -0.66 -3.33
N ASN A 196 4.61 -1.11 -4.15
CA ASN A 196 4.68 -0.77 -5.57
C ASN A 196 4.61 -2.03 -6.45
N GLY A 197 3.98 -1.89 -7.62
CA GLY A 197 3.85 -2.93 -8.62
C GLY A 197 3.39 -2.41 -9.98
N GLU A 198 2.99 -3.32 -10.85
CA GLU A 198 2.34 -2.99 -12.12
C GLU A 198 0.84 -2.75 -11.87
N LEU A 199 0.32 -1.60 -12.30
CA LEU A 199 -1.10 -1.30 -12.30
C LEU A 199 -1.78 -2.16 -13.36
N VAL A 200 -2.66 -3.07 -12.95
CA VAL A 200 -3.31 -4.04 -13.84
C VAL A 200 -4.83 -4.06 -13.68
N GLY A 201 -5.53 -4.47 -14.74
CA GLY A 201 -6.97 -4.69 -14.72
C GLY A 201 -7.35 -6.07 -14.14
N PRO A 202 -8.63 -6.29 -13.78
CA PRO A 202 -9.11 -7.55 -13.19
C PRO A 202 -8.91 -8.76 -14.11
N GLY A 203 -8.85 -8.54 -15.42
CA GLY A 203 -8.58 -9.59 -16.40
C GLY A 203 -7.17 -10.19 -16.31
N GLU A 204 -6.17 -9.45 -15.80
CA GLU A 204 -4.83 -9.99 -15.58
C GLU A 204 -4.76 -10.82 -14.30
N VAL A 205 -5.39 -10.33 -13.23
CA VAL A 205 -5.38 -10.96 -11.91
C VAL A 205 -6.06 -12.33 -11.93
N LYS A 206 -7.07 -12.51 -12.80
CA LYS A 206 -7.78 -13.78 -12.97
C LYS A 206 -7.06 -14.83 -13.83
N LYS A 207 -5.91 -14.51 -14.45
CA LYS A 207 -5.18 -15.47 -15.32
C LYS A 207 -4.33 -16.47 -14.55
N ASP A 208 -3.92 -16.13 -13.35
CA ASP A 208 -2.80 -16.78 -12.65
C ASP A 208 -2.97 -16.63 -11.12
N MET A 209 -2.80 -17.73 -10.38
CA MET A 209 -3.06 -17.75 -8.94
C MET A 209 -1.98 -17.02 -8.14
N ASP A 210 -0.71 -17.02 -8.57
CA ASP A 210 0.35 -16.23 -7.94
C ASP A 210 0.05 -14.73 -8.17
N VAL A 211 -0.46 -14.35 -9.35
CA VAL A 211 -0.89 -12.97 -9.58
C VAL A 211 -2.04 -12.59 -8.64
N HIS A 212 -3.05 -13.45 -8.47
CA HIS A 212 -4.12 -13.23 -7.50
C HIS A 212 -3.58 -13.02 -6.09
N GLN A 213 -2.73 -13.93 -5.61
CA GLN A 213 -2.20 -13.94 -4.25
C GLN A 213 -1.31 -12.74 -3.92
N TYR A 214 -0.60 -12.16 -4.89
CA TYR A 214 0.27 -11.01 -4.66
C TYR A 214 -0.39 -9.65 -4.96
N SER A 215 -1.57 -9.60 -5.61
CA SER A 215 -2.16 -8.34 -6.09
C SER A 215 -3.05 -7.67 -5.06
N LEU A 216 -2.81 -6.38 -4.81
CA LEU A 216 -3.68 -5.55 -3.95
C LEU A 216 -4.64 -4.71 -4.80
N GLN A 217 -5.95 -4.81 -4.53
CA GLN A 217 -6.97 -3.99 -5.19
C GLN A 217 -6.90 -2.54 -4.69
N VAL A 218 -6.64 -1.56 -5.57
CA VAL A 218 -6.48 -0.15 -5.16
C VAL A 218 -7.64 0.76 -5.58
N ILE A 219 -8.44 0.30 -6.53
CA ILE A 219 -9.69 0.94 -6.97
C ILE A 219 -10.77 -0.14 -7.06
N ALA A 220 -11.85 0.07 -6.31
CA ALA A 220 -13.04 -0.78 -6.35
C ALA A 220 -13.90 -0.50 -7.58
N ASN A 221 -14.76 -1.45 -7.97
CA ASN A 221 -15.79 -1.16 -8.96
C ASN A 221 -16.80 -0.14 -8.36
N ASP A 222 -17.03 0.96 -9.06
CA ASP A 222 -17.75 2.16 -8.56
C ASP A 222 -17.18 2.74 -7.24
N ASP A 223 -15.85 2.89 -7.18
CA ASP A 223 -15.13 3.50 -6.06
C ASP A 223 -15.72 4.88 -5.68
N PRO A 224 -16.00 5.14 -4.39
CA PRO A 224 -16.67 6.35 -3.95
C PRO A 224 -15.84 7.64 -4.15
N PHE A 225 -14.61 7.56 -4.66
CA PHE A 225 -13.77 8.70 -5.05
C PHE A 225 -14.48 9.71 -5.99
N TRP A 226 -15.50 9.29 -6.73
CA TRP A 226 -16.36 10.20 -7.50
C TRP A 226 -16.99 11.32 -6.65
N ARG A 227 -17.16 11.11 -5.34
CA ARG A 227 -17.65 12.10 -4.36
C ARG A 227 -16.70 13.29 -4.16
N VAL A 228 -15.39 13.10 -4.36
CA VAL A 228 -14.41 14.20 -4.40
C VAL A 228 -14.40 14.84 -5.78
N LEU A 229 -14.34 14.03 -6.85
CA LEU A 229 -14.32 14.54 -8.23
C LEU A 229 -15.53 15.44 -8.55
N SER A 230 -16.71 15.14 -8.02
CA SER A 230 -17.92 15.97 -8.21
C SER A 230 -17.71 17.39 -7.66
N LYS A 231 -17.08 17.53 -6.48
CA LYS A 231 -16.76 18.80 -5.80
C LYS A 231 -15.64 19.59 -6.50
N CYS A 232 -14.72 18.95 -7.22
CA CYS A 232 -13.67 19.60 -8.02
C CYS A 232 -14.23 20.31 -9.26
N LYS A 233 -14.97 21.42 -9.09
CA LYS A 233 -15.73 22.09 -10.17
C LYS A 233 -14.87 22.65 -11.30
N SER A 234 -13.71 23.19 -10.98
CA SER A 234 -12.79 23.87 -11.92
C SER A 234 -11.80 22.92 -12.63
N MET A 235 -11.86 21.61 -12.39
CA MET A 235 -10.99 20.63 -13.04
C MET A 235 -11.34 20.53 -14.53
N ASP A 236 -10.32 20.30 -15.37
CA ASP A 236 -10.55 20.07 -16.80
C ASP A 236 -11.63 19.01 -17.03
N LYS A 237 -12.47 19.26 -18.04
CA LYS A 237 -13.64 18.46 -18.33
C LYS A 237 -13.27 17.07 -18.85
N GLU A 238 -12.31 16.95 -19.76
CA GLU A 238 -11.90 15.63 -20.26
C GLU A 238 -11.26 14.83 -19.14
N TYR A 239 -10.30 15.42 -18.42
CA TYR A 239 -9.61 14.74 -17.32
C TYR A 239 -10.59 14.29 -16.23
N LYS A 240 -11.49 15.17 -15.79
CA LYS A 240 -12.54 14.85 -14.81
C LYS A 240 -13.46 13.73 -15.29
N ASP A 241 -13.86 13.71 -16.56
CA ASP A 241 -14.74 12.68 -17.10
C ASP A 241 -14.02 11.34 -17.34
N GLN A 242 -12.72 11.33 -17.62
CA GLN A 242 -11.92 10.10 -17.66
C GLN A 242 -11.64 9.56 -16.26
N LEU A 243 -11.34 10.41 -15.27
CA LEU A 243 -11.22 10.02 -13.86
C LEU A 243 -12.53 9.37 -13.35
N LYS A 244 -13.69 9.97 -13.60
CA LYS A 244 -15.00 9.38 -13.25
C LYS A 244 -15.28 8.01 -13.90
N LYS A 245 -14.61 7.67 -15.00
CA LYS A 245 -14.70 6.35 -15.65
C LYS A 245 -13.62 5.40 -15.12
N ALA A 246 -12.44 5.91 -14.78
CA ALA A 246 -11.34 5.16 -14.17
C ALA A 246 -11.73 4.66 -12.77
N TYR A 247 -12.33 5.51 -11.92
CA TYR A 247 -12.86 5.11 -10.60
C TYR A 247 -14.15 4.27 -10.65
N ARG A 248 -14.70 4.02 -11.84
CA ARG A 248 -15.74 3.00 -12.08
C ARG A 248 -15.18 1.73 -12.71
N SER A 249 -13.86 1.59 -12.74
CA SER A 249 -13.16 0.40 -13.20
C SER A 249 -12.45 -0.23 -12.00
N THR A 250 -12.20 -1.54 -12.04
CA THR A 250 -11.33 -2.17 -11.04
C THR A 250 -9.86 -2.03 -11.44
N VAL A 251 -8.99 -1.67 -10.48
CA VAL A 251 -7.53 -1.60 -10.68
C VAL A 251 -6.82 -2.25 -9.50
N PHE A 252 -5.77 -3.03 -9.79
CA PHE A 252 -4.90 -3.67 -8.81
C PHE A 252 -3.45 -3.20 -8.98
N VAL A 253 -2.67 -3.27 -7.90
CA VAL A 253 -1.20 -3.22 -7.93
C VAL A 253 -0.67 -4.64 -7.83
N ASN A 254 -0.02 -5.12 -8.89
CA ASN A 254 0.58 -6.46 -8.98
C ASN A 254 2.12 -6.38 -8.87
N PRO A 255 2.74 -6.83 -7.77
CA PRO A 255 4.18 -6.77 -7.57
C PRO A 255 4.93 -8.02 -8.07
N LEU A 256 4.27 -9.00 -8.71
CA LEU A 256 4.81 -10.34 -8.93
C LEU A 256 6.09 -10.35 -9.79
N LYS A 257 6.05 -9.70 -10.96
CA LYS A 257 7.18 -9.62 -11.91
C LYS A 257 8.00 -8.35 -11.76
N LYS A 258 7.33 -7.25 -11.38
CA LYS A 258 7.93 -5.94 -11.10
C LYS A 258 7.22 -5.36 -9.88
N GLY A 259 7.97 -5.09 -8.83
CA GLY A 259 7.44 -4.58 -7.56
C GLY A 259 8.57 -4.19 -6.62
N ASN A 260 8.31 -3.95 -5.35
CA ASN A 260 9.35 -3.68 -4.35
C ASN A 260 9.37 -4.72 -3.22
N PHE A 261 10.34 -4.57 -2.32
CA PHE A 261 10.62 -5.50 -1.21
C PHE A 261 9.42 -5.78 -0.29
N THR A 262 8.47 -4.84 -0.15
CA THR A 262 7.29 -5.00 0.71
C THR A 262 6.31 -6.07 0.24
N ARG A 263 6.51 -6.66 -0.94
CA ARG A 263 5.81 -7.90 -1.34
C ARG A 263 6.17 -9.12 -0.48
N MET A 264 7.17 -9.00 0.40
CA MET A 264 7.58 -10.02 1.39
C MET A 264 7.00 -9.77 2.79
N THR A 265 6.22 -8.69 2.98
CA THR A 265 5.53 -8.41 4.25
C THR A 265 4.51 -9.51 4.50
N SER A 266 4.63 -10.23 5.62
CA SER A 266 3.86 -11.45 5.86
C SER A 266 2.51 -11.21 6.54
N HIS A 267 1.62 -12.20 6.49
CA HIS A 267 0.33 -12.14 7.17
C HIS A 267 0.47 -12.28 8.70
N SER A 268 -0.30 -11.50 9.46
CA SER A 268 -0.59 -11.75 10.87
C SER A 268 -2.04 -11.45 11.23
N CYS A 269 -2.62 -12.29 12.09
CA CYS A 269 -3.93 -12.06 12.73
C CYS A 269 -3.83 -11.11 13.96
N ASP A 270 -2.64 -10.62 14.27
CA ASP A 270 -2.36 -9.46 15.13
C ASP A 270 -1.16 -8.70 14.53
N PRO A 271 -1.37 -7.92 13.46
CA PRO A 271 -0.31 -7.28 12.70
C PRO A 271 0.31 -6.09 13.43
N ASN A 272 1.52 -5.68 13.02
CA ASN A 272 2.16 -4.44 13.45
C ASN A 272 2.12 -3.31 12.42
N MET A 273 1.57 -3.56 11.24
CA MET A 273 1.29 -2.54 10.24
C MET A 273 -0.10 -2.72 9.62
N GLU A 274 -0.63 -1.63 9.09
CA GLU A 274 -1.78 -1.61 8.20
C GLU A 274 -1.43 -0.84 6.91
N ILE A 275 -2.15 -1.15 5.83
CA ILE A 275 -2.02 -0.44 4.55
C ILE A 275 -2.96 0.75 4.47
N LEU A 276 -2.57 1.78 3.73
CA LEU A 276 -3.28 3.05 3.60
C LEU A 276 -3.22 3.58 2.17
N ARG A 277 -4.36 4.03 1.63
CA ARG A 277 -4.46 4.70 0.32
C ARG A 277 -4.10 6.18 0.41
N VAL A 278 -3.01 6.59 -0.24
CA VAL A 278 -2.52 7.98 -0.26
C VAL A 278 -2.30 8.47 -1.69
N PHE A 279 -2.91 9.61 -2.03
CA PHE A 279 -2.71 10.32 -3.29
C PHE A 279 -1.56 11.32 -3.18
N GLN A 280 -0.55 11.20 -4.05
CA GLN A 280 0.69 11.97 -3.98
C GLN A 280 0.82 12.94 -5.17
N GLY A 281 0.46 14.22 -4.96
CA GLY A 281 0.60 15.26 -5.99
C GLY A 281 -0.21 15.00 -7.26
N GLY A 282 -1.38 14.38 -7.14
CA GLY A 282 -2.23 13.98 -8.26
C GLY A 282 -3.39 13.10 -7.79
N VAL A 283 -4.38 12.87 -8.66
CA VAL A 283 -5.56 12.02 -8.37
C VAL A 283 -5.85 10.99 -9.46
N SER A 284 -4.94 10.81 -10.42
CA SER A 284 -5.00 9.68 -11.34
C SER A 284 -4.66 8.37 -10.61
N PRO A 285 -5.00 7.19 -11.17
CA PRO A 285 -4.59 5.90 -10.62
C PRO A 285 -3.06 5.72 -10.52
N ALA A 286 -2.25 6.50 -11.25
CA ALA A 286 -0.79 6.52 -11.13
C ALA A 286 -0.28 7.30 -9.90
N ASP A 287 -1.08 8.24 -9.40
CA ASP A 287 -0.74 9.08 -8.24
C ASP A 287 -1.13 8.42 -6.91
N LEU A 288 -1.85 7.29 -6.99
CA LEU A 288 -2.26 6.46 -5.87
C LEU A 288 -1.08 5.61 -5.40
N ARG A 289 -0.62 5.89 -4.17
CA ARG A 289 0.33 5.07 -3.42
C ARG A 289 -0.45 4.25 -2.38
N VAL A 290 -0.12 2.97 -2.26
CA VAL A 290 -0.42 2.20 -1.04
C VAL A 290 0.82 2.29 -0.15
N ILE A 291 0.65 2.64 1.12
CA ILE A 291 1.75 2.69 2.10
C ILE A 291 1.42 1.86 3.32
N PHE A 292 2.43 1.28 3.95
CA PHE A 292 2.33 0.68 5.27
C PHE A 292 2.51 1.75 6.35
N VAL A 293 1.68 1.69 7.39
CA VAL A 293 1.73 2.53 8.59
C VAL A 293 1.77 1.61 9.81
N ALA A 294 2.63 1.88 10.77
CA ALA A 294 2.72 1.12 12.01
C ALA A 294 1.43 1.25 12.85
N THR A 295 0.86 0.13 13.29
CA THR A 295 -0.33 0.07 14.17
C THR A 295 0.00 -0.21 15.63
N LYS A 296 1.28 -0.46 15.92
CA LYS A 296 1.89 -0.55 17.25
C LYS A 296 3.38 -0.24 17.11
N ALA A 297 4.08 -0.04 18.23
CA ALA A 297 5.53 0.15 18.19
C ALA A 297 6.24 -1.05 17.52
N ILE A 298 7.19 -0.75 16.64
CA ILE A 298 8.06 -1.69 15.93
C ILE A 298 9.48 -1.51 16.46
N LYS A 299 10.18 -2.62 16.72
CA LYS A 299 11.57 -2.66 17.15
C LYS A 299 12.48 -3.30 16.10
N ALA A 300 13.76 -2.94 16.13
CA ALA A 300 14.76 -3.63 15.32
C ALA A 300 14.79 -5.13 15.67
N GLY A 301 14.64 -5.98 14.66
CA GLY A 301 14.44 -7.43 14.77
C GLY A 301 12.99 -7.90 14.63
N ASP A 302 12.00 -7.01 14.72
CA ASP A 302 10.59 -7.39 14.54
C ASP A 302 10.28 -7.78 13.10
N GLU A 303 9.43 -8.79 12.94
CA GLU A 303 8.83 -9.14 11.66
C GLU A 303 7.74 -8.13 11.29
N LEU A 304 7.79 -7.62 10.07
CA LEU A 304 6.82 -6.68 9.54
C LEU A 304 5.66 -7.45 8.91
N THR A 305 4.46 -7.21 9.44
CA THR A 305 3.24 -7.96 9.10
C THR A 305 2.01 -7.07 8.96
N PHE A 306 1.07 -7.48 8.11
CA PHE A 306 -0.25 -6.86 7.96
C PHE A 306 -1.36 -7.92 7.88
N ASN A 307 -2.63 -7.53 8.10
CA ASN A 307 -3.74 -8.45 7.83
C ASN A 307 -3.98 -8.51 6.31
N TYR A 308 -4.11 -9.72 5.75
CA TYR A 308 -4.34 -9.93 4.31
C TYR A 308 -5.84 -9.83 3.95
N GLY A 309 -6.73 -9.78 4.96
CA GLY A 309 -8.18 -9.87 4.81
C GLY A 309 -8.67 -11.30 4.98
N ASP A 310 -9.84 -11.46 5.61
CA ASP A 310 -10.32 -12.78 6.05
C ASP A 310 -10.61 -13.71 4.86
N ASP A 311 -11.22 -13.19 3.78
CA ASP A 311 -11.41 -13.89 2.51
C ASP A 311 -10.09 -14.53 2.01
N TYR A 312 -8.98 -13.80 2.09
CA TYR A 312 -7.67 -14.33 1.68
C TYR A 312 -7.20 -15.44 2.63
N VAL A 313 -7.36 -15.25 3.94
CA VAL A 313 -6.93 -16.22 4.96
C VAL A 313 -7.66 -17.54 4.78
N GLU A 314 -8.98 -17.48 4.53
CA GLU A 314 -9.83 -18.64 4.30
C GLU A 314 -9.54 -19.33 2.95
N GLU A 315 -9.39 -18.58 1.85
CA GLU A 315 -9.18 -19.14 0.52
C GLU A 315 -7.75 -19.64 0.26
N HIS A 316 -6.72 -18.97 0.80
CA HIS A 316 -5.33 -19.15 0.32
C HIS A 316 -4.31 -19.57 1.38
N LEU A 317 -4.50 -19.28 2.68
CA LEU A 317 -3.47 -19.60 3.69
C LEU A 317 -3.62 -21.00 4.31
N GLY A 318 -4.82 -21.56 4.36
CA GLY A 318 -5.12 -22.88 4.92
C GLY A 318 -4.87 -23.01 6.43
N THR A 319 -3.61 -22.95 6.88
CA THR A 319 -3.23 -22.82 8.30
C THR A 319 -2.33 -21.61 8.49
N CYS A 320 -2.88 -20.53 9.06
CA CYS A 320 -2.10 -19.33 9.37
C CYS A 320 -0.92 -19.64 10.32
N LEU A 321 0.30 -19.28 9.90
CA LEU A 321 1.56 -19.52 10.62
C LEU A 321 2.07 -18.28 11.40
N CYS A 322 1.25 -17.24 11.58
CA CYS A 322 1.61 -16.11 12.44
C CYS A 322 1.73 -16.53 13.92
N ASP A 323 2.43 -15.75 14.73
CA ASP A 323 2.76 -16.14 16.10
C ASP A 323 1.54 -16.16 17.03
N LYS A 324 0.56 -15.27 16.84
CA LYS A 324 -0.75 -15.31 17.52
C LYS A 324 -1.41 -16.69 17.36
N CYS A 325 -1.59 -17.14 16.12
CA CYS A 325 -2.25 -18.42 15.83
C CYS A 325 -1.38 -19.62 16.21
N LYS A 326 -0.05 -19.53 16.10
CA LYS A 326 0.88 -20.55 16.66
C LYS A 326 0.68 -20.67 18.18
N GLU A 327 0.54 -19.56 18.91
CA GLU A 327 0.33 -19.58 20.35
C GLU A 327 -1.08 -20.07 20.75
N GLU A 328 -2.14 -19.60 20.08
CA GLU A 328 -3.52 -20.06 20.30
C GLU A 328 -3.65 -21.58 20.12
N ARG A 329 -3.01 -22.15 19.09
CA ARG A 329 -2.96 -23.62 18.89
C ARG A 329 -2.19 -24.32 20.01
N ARG A 330 -1.04 -23.79 20.46
CA ARG A 330 -0.28 -24.34 21.60
C ARG A 330 -1.12 -24.32 22.89
N ARG A 331 -1.77 -23.20 23.20
CA ARG A 331 -2.68 -23.03 24.36
C ARG A 331 -3.85 -24.02 24.29
N SER A 332 -4.46 -24.18 23.11
CA SER A 332 -5.58 -25.10 22.88
C SER A 332 -5.18 -26.57 23.04
N ASN A 333 -4.02 -26.97 22.51
CA ASN A 333 -3.50 -28.33 22.65
C ASN A 333 -3.15 -28.65 24.11
N LYS A 334 -2.57 -27.70 24.85
CA LYS A 334 -2.29 -27.84 26.28
C LYS A 334 -3.57 -28.13 27.09
N ARG A 335 -4.65 -27.36 26.87
CA ARG A 335 -5.95 -27.59 27.51
C ARG A 335 -6.51 -28.99 27.22
N LYS A 336 -6.50 -29.44 25.95
CA LYS A 336 -6.94 -30.80 25.56
C LYS A 336 -6.18 -31.91 26.28
N ILE A 337 -4.86 -31.75 26.47
CA ILE A 337 -4.02 -32.70 27.21
C ILE A 337 -4.37 -32.71 28.71
N GLU A 338 -4.56 -31.53 29.30
CA GLU A 338 -4.95 -31.37 30.71
C GLU A 338 -6.33 -31.99 31.00
N ASP A 339 -7.32 -31.74 30.16
CA ASP A 339 -8.66 -32.32 30.27
C ASP A 339 -8.64 -33.85 30.10
N THR A 340 -7.92 -34.36 29.09
CA THR A 340 -7.76 -35.81 28.88
C THR A 340 -7.11 -36.47 30.10
N THR A 341 -6.06 -35.86 30.65
CA THR A 341 -5.38 -36.32 31.86
C THR A 341 -6.31 -36.31 33.07
N ARG A 342 -7.17 -35.28 33.21
CA ARG A 342 -8.18 -35.18 34.28
C ARG A 342 -9.24 -36.28 34.16
N VAL A 343 -9.74 -36.55 32.96
CA VAL A 343 -10.70 -37.62 32.69
C VAL A 343 -10.09 -38.98 33.05
N LEU A 344 -8.90 -39.30 32.54
CA LEU A 344 -8.20 -40.57 32.83
C LEU A 344 -7.96 -40.77 34.34
N ARG A 345 -7.51 -39.72 35.05
CA ARG A 345 -7.35 -39.75 36.52
C ARG A 345 -8.68 -40.01 37.24
N SER A 346 -9.79 -39.45 36.75
CA SER A 346 -11.11 -39.68 37.35
C SER A 346 -11.65 -41.09 37.09
N GLN A 347 -11.36 -41.67 35.91
CA GLN A 347 -11.73 -43.05 35.56
C GLN A 347 -10.93 -44.06 36.38
N ALA A 348 -9.61 -43.88 36.50
CA ALA A 348 -8.75 -44.71 37.34
C ALA A 348 -9.21 -44.70 38.82
N LYS A 349 -9.56 -43.53 39.36
CA LYS A 349 -10.11 -43.44 40.73
C LYS A 349 -11.41 -44.22 40.92
N LYS A 350 -12.29 -44.26 39.92
CA LYS A 350 -13.55 -45.04 39.96
C LYS A 350 -13.37 -46.54 39.76
N GLN A 351 -12.20 -47.01 39.33
CA GLN A 351 -11.89 -48.43 39.16
C GLN A 351 -11.16 -49.03 40.39
N CYS A 352 -10.71 -48.17 41.32
CA CYS A 352 -10.07 -48.57 42.58
C CYS A 352 -11.01 -48.43 43.80
N THR A 353 -12.30 -48.21 43.57
CA THR A 353 -13.38 -48.09 44.56
C THR A 353 -14.52 -49.02 44.18
#